data_AF-A0A6A6ICD8-F1
#
_entry.id   AF-A0A6A6ICD8-F1
#
_cell.length_a   1.000
_cell.length_b   1.000
_cell.length_c   1.000
_cell.angle_alpha   90.00
_cell.angle_beta   90.00
_cell.angle_gamma   90.00
#
_symmetry.space_group_name_H-M   'P 1'
#
loop_
_entity.id
_entity.type
_entity.pdbx_description
1 polymer ?
#
loop_
_entity_poly.entity_id
_entity_poly.type
_entity_poly.pdbx_seq_one_letter_code
_entity_poly.pdbx_strand_id
1 'polypeptide(L)'
;MAQFCNGNGAFLPRSIGARGGSYVPDTTFHTIRTQKDALPVSPWKGHQLPGAIQYQLGDGHSFEFVEGTVSEEAAPEIQALFASADQYFGYFDERSPESCLAALNNLERYIDIQGPFEGIVAFSQGGALASTLLVRYARRSTAISPLKVVVFFSGGVPADPDDLERGIVRALDHSAVGEAIKIPTAHIWGVTERGELDWPPKLRDLCMKETREEFQHGGGHEIPGSKDRAAVTRAVQAMRRAIWRAEIGIRE
;
A
#
# COMPACT_ATOMS: atom_id res chain seq x y z
N MET A 1 -14.76 1.95 8.88
CA MET A 1 -13.34 2.08 9.26
C MET A 1 -13.08 1.18 10.44
N ALA A 2 -12.06 0.31 10.34
CA ALA A 2 -11.35 -0.22 11.49
C ALA A 2 -10.15 0.71 11.72
N GLN A 3 -10.06 1.34 12.88
CA GLN A 3 -8.87 2.11 13.27
C GLN A 3 -7.80 1.12 13.76
N PHE A 4 -6.54 1.31 13.35
CA PHE A 4 -5.44 0.62 14.00
C PHE A 4 -5.38 1.05 15.46
N CYS A 5 -5.38 0.07 16.35
CA CYS A 5 -5.31 0.29 17.79
C CYS A 5 -3.88 0.70 18.16
N ASN A 6 -3.73 1.80 18.90
CA ASN A 6 -2.48 2.07 19.60
C ASN A 6 -2.25 0.99 20.66
N GLY A 7 -1.02 0.45 20.70
CA GLY A 7 -0.28 -0.40 21.66
C GLY A 7 -0.91 -1.15 22.85
N ASN A 8 -2.16 -0.90 23.26
CA ASN A 8 -2.77 -1.42 24.49
C ASN A 8 -4.10 -2.16 24.28
N GLY A 9 -4.51 -2.47 23.04
CA GLY A 9 -5.54 -3.48 22.77
C GLY A 9 -6.95 -3.25 23.37
N ALA A 10 -7.34 -2.02 23.71
CA ALA A 10 -8.67 -1.72 24.23
C ALA A 10 -9.52 -0.95 23.21
N PHE A 11 -10.67 -1.52 22.82
CA PHE A 11 -11.72 -0.82 22.07
C PHE A 11 -12.38 0.24 22.95
N LEU A 12 -12.27 1.52 22.60
CA LEU A 12 -12.98 2.61 23.29
C LEU A 12 -14.38 2.82 22.67
N PRO A 13 -15.45 2.95 23.49
CA PRO A 13 -16.79 3.25 22.99
C PRO A 13 -16.92 4.71 22.56
N ARG A 14 -17.77 4.95 21.54
CA ARG A 14 -18.09 6.27 20.96
C ARG A 14 -18.50 7.31 22.02
N SER A 15 -18.00 8.54 21.86
CA SER A 15 -18.71 9.74 22.29
C SER A 15 -18.91 10.70 21.10
N ILE A 16 -20.09 11.32 21.09
CA ILE A 16 -20.58 12.26 20.08
C ILE A 16 -20.01 13.65 20.37
N GLY A 17 -19.42 14.30 19.37
CA GLY A 17 -19.00 15.70 19.46
C GLY A 17 -18.54 16.26 18.12
N ALA A 18 -19.35 17.13 17.52
CA ALA A 18 -19.08 17.81 16.25
C ALA A 18 -18.08 18.97 16.39
N ARG A 19 -17.19 19.15 15.40
CA ARG A 19 -17.03 20.38 14.57
C ARG A 19 -15.70 20.37 13.80
N GLY A 20 -15.82 20.49 12.47
CA GLY A 20 -14.97 21.31 11.59
C GLY A 20 -13.45 21.17 11.66
N GLY A 21 -12.90 20.22 10.92
CA GLY A 21 -11.52 20.23 10.44
C GLY A 21 -11.45 19.39 9.16
N SER A 22 -10.91 19.95 8.08
CA SER A 22 -10.69 19.22 6.82
C SER A 22 -9.55 18.22 7.03
N TYR A 23 -9.83 16.95 6.73
CA TYR A 23 -9.00 15.79 6.98
C TYR A 23 -8.24 15.38 5.72
N VAL A 24 -6.92 15.20 5.79
CA VAL A 24 -6.08 14.68 4.69
C VAL A 24 -5.02 13.75 5.27
N PRO A 25 -5.05 12.43 5.00
CA PRO A 25 -3.94 11.54 5.34
C PRO A 25 -3.09 11.21 4.10
N ASP A 26 -1.78 11.08 4.31
CA ASP A 26 -0.73 11.03 3.28
C ASP A 26 -0.12 9.63 3.10
N THR A 27 -0.90 8.57 3.30
CA THR A 27 -0.48 7.22 2.89
C THR A 27 -1.70 6.31 2.77
N THR A 28 -1.84 5.60 1.64
CA THR A 28 -3.05 4.82 1.33
C THR A 28 -2.74 3.34 1.05
N PHE A 29 -3.41 2.45 1.79
CA PHE A 29 -3.57 1.02 1.52
C PHE A 29 -4.94 0.75 0.89
N HIS A 30 -4.98 -0.24 0.00
CA HIS A 30 -6.18 -0.88 -0.48
C HIS A 30 -6.00 -2.39 -0.41
N THR A 31 -7.07 -3.09 -0.06
CA THR A 31 -7.14 -4.55 -0.19
C THR A 31 -8.24 -4.91 -1.19
N ILE A 32 -8.05 -5.97 -1.99
CA ILE A 32 -9.01 -6.43 -3.01
C ILE A 32 -9.83 -7.62 -2.46
N ARG A 33 -11.16 -7.51 -2.48
CA ARG A 33 -12.12 -8.61 -2.22
C ARG A 33 -12.92 -8.96 -3.49
N THR A 34 -13.14 -10.25 -3.76
CA THR A 34 -14.09 -10.76 -4.77
C THR A 34 -15.51 -10.94 -4.20
N GLN A 35 -16.51 -10.76 -5.06
CA GLN A 35 -17.83 -10.15 -4.81
C GLN A 35 -18.91 -10.97 -4.08
N LYS A 36 -18.68 -12.17 -3.53
CA LYS A 36 -19.83 -13.06 -3.28
C LYS A 36 -20.79 -12.67 -2.13
N ASP A 37 -20.39 -11.81 -1.19
CA ASP A 37 -21.17 -11.60 0.05
C ASP A 37 -21.33 -10.12 0.53
N ALA A 38 -21.16 -9.11 -0.34
CA ALA A 38 -21.15 -7.71 0.13
C ALA A 38 -22.55 -7.07 0.28
N LEU A 39 -22.89 -6.63 1.50
CA LEU A 39 -23.98 -5.70 1.83
C LEU A 39 -23.59 -4.24 1.52
N PRO A 40 -24.55 -3.32 1.29
CA PRO A 40 -24.27 -1.99 0.74
C PRO A 40 -23.60 -1.07 1.76
N VAL A 41 -22.49 -0.42 1.37
CA VAL A 41 -21.74 0.51 2.24
C VAL A 41 -21.77 1.97 1.77
N SER A 42 -21.78 2.82 2.79
CA SER A 42 -22.06 4.26 2.95
C SER A 42 -21.21 5.26 2.13
N PRO A 43 -21.65 6.52 1.91
CA PRO A 43 -20.98 7.50 1.05
C PRO A 43 -20.08 8.47 1.84
N TRP A 44 -18.76 8.23 1.94
CA TRP A 44 -17.84 9.19 2.60
C TRP A 44 -16.46 9.27 1.91
N LYS A 45 -15.88 10.49 1.87
CA LYS A 45 -14.66 10.88 1.12
C LYS A 45 -13.42 11.03 2.05
N GLY A 46 -12.49 10.09 1.95
CA GLY A 46 -11.04 10.27 2.16
C GLY A 46 -10.33 9.97 0.83
N HIS A 47 -9.02 10.23 0.67
CA HIS A 47 -8.31 9.98 -0.61
C HIS A 47 -8.13 8.47 -0.87
N GLN A 48 -9.22 7.89 -1.37
CA GLN A 48 -9.35 6.56 -1.91
C GLN A 48 -8.49 6.42 -3.17
N LEU A 49 -8.26 5.18 -3.61
CA LEU A 49 -7.81 4.88 -4.96
C LEU A 49 -8.63 5.78 -5.89
N PRO A 50 -8.03 6.64 -6.72
CA PRO A 50 -8.79 7.66 -7.42
C PRO A 50 -10.04 7.07 -8.07
N GLY A 51 -11.20 7.71 -7.89
CA GLY A 51 -12.46 7.19 -8.41
C GLY A 51 -12.41 6.90 -9.91
N ALA A 52 -11.55 7.60 -10.65
CA ALA A 52 -11.26 7.33 -12.06
C ALA A 52 -10.58 5.96 -12.29
N ILE A 53 -9.66 5.55 -11.41
CA ILE A 53 -9.02 4.22 -11.45
C ILE A 53 -10.04 3.15 -11.05
N GLN A 54 -10.78 3.35 -9.96
CA GLN A 54 -11.84 2.40 -9.53
C GLN A 54 -12.87 2.18 -10.63
N TYR A 55 -13.39 3.27 -11.20
CA TYR A 55 -14.36 3.24 -12.30
C TYR A 55 -13.82 2.52 -13.54
N GLN A 56 -12.57 2.79 -13.92
CA GLN A 56 -11.98 2.16 -15.09
C GLN A 56 -11.63 0.69 -14.87
N LEU A 57 -11.28 0.26 -13.65
CA LEU A 57 -11.07 -1.16 -13.32
C LEU A 57 -12.37 -1.95 -13.49
N GLY A 58 -13.49 -1.37 -13.07
CA GLY A 58 -14.83 -1.93 -13.18
C GLY A 58 -15.29 -2.66 -11.91
N ASP A 59 -16.52 -3.16 -11.94
CA ASP A 59 -17.26 -3.62 -10.74
C ASP A 59 -16.86 -5.03 -10.24
N GLY A 60 -15.87 -5.65 -10.88
CA GLY A 60 -15.35 -6.98 -10.50
C GLY A 60 -14.45 -6.98 -9.25
N HIS A 61 -14.19 -5.81 -8.68
CA HIS A 61 -13.29 -5.62 -7.53
C HIS A 61 -13.98 -4.82 -6.44
N SER A 62 -13.75 -5.19 -5.19
CA SER A 62 -14.12 -4.37 -4.04
C SER A 62 -12.89 -3.99 -3.23
N PHE A 63 -12.90 -2.76 -2.70
CA PHE A 63 -11.76 -2.15 -2.03
C PHE A 63 -12.10 -1.88 -0.56
N GLU A 64 -11.29 -2.40 0.36
CA GLU A 64 -11.32 -2.00 1.77
C GLU A 64 -10.11 -1.12 2.08
N PHE A 65 -10.37 0.02 2.71
CA PHE A 65 -9.38 1.07 2.97
C PHE A 65 -8.94 1.03 4.43
N VAL A 66 -7.63 1.11 4.63
CA VAL A 66 -7.03 1.09 5.96
C VAL A 66 -6.11 2.31 6.11
N GLU A 67 -6.34 3.08 7.16
CA GLU A 67 -5.67 4.37 7.39
C GLU A 67 -4.52 4.24 8.37
N GLY A 68 -3.47 5.04 8.17
CA GLY A 68 -2.39 5.19 9.13
C GLY A 68 -2.85 5.87 10.41
N THR A 69 -2.21 5.56 11.53
CA THR A 69 -2.55 6.14 12.85
C THR A 69 -1.35 6.79 13.54
N VAL A 70 -0.17 6.78 12.91
CA VAL A 70 1.04 7.40 13.45
C VAL A 70 1.12 8.82 12.95
N SER A 71 1.19 9.80 13.86
CA SER A 71 1.32 11.21 13.48
C SER A 71 2.71 11.46 12.88
N GLU A 72 2.75 12.11 11.72
CA GLU A 72 3.96 12.53 11.04
C GLU A 72 3.96 14.06 10.82
N GLU A 73 5.16 14.64 10.70
CA GLU A 73 5.32 15.99 10.16
C GLU A 73 5.36 15.88 8.64
N ALA A 74 4.71 16.81 7.92
CA ALA A 74 4.76 16.79 6.44
C ALA A 74 6.20 16.82 5.94
N ALA A 75 6.52 15.90 5.03
CA ALA A 75 7.78 15.92 4.31
C ALA A 75 7.96 17.28 3.61
N PRO A 76 9.18 17.85 3.58
CA PRO A 76 9.42 19.18 3.03
C PRO A 76 8.88 19.36 1.60
N GLU A 77 8.87 18.29 0.79
CA GLU A 77 8.42 18.30 -0.60
C GLU A 77 6.91 18.53 -0.77
N ILE A 78 6.08 18.18 0.22
CA ILE A 78 4.62 18.28 0.17
C ILE A 78 4.07 19.47 0.97
N GLN A 79 4.90 20.11 1.81
CA GLN A 79 4.52 21.31 2.58
C GLN A 79 4.01 22.47 1.68
N ALA A 80 4.47 22.54 0.43
CA ALA A 80 4.02 23.57 -0.52
C ALA A 80 2.62 23.29 -1.12
N LEU A 81 2.11 22.06 -1.00
CA LEU A 81 0.87 21.60 -1.61
C LEU A 81 -0.31 21.57 -0.63
N PHE A 82 -0.06 21.63 0.68
CA PHE A 82 -1.07 21.48 1.74
C PHE A 82 -0.93 22.57 2.82
N ALA A 83 -2.03 22.90 3.51
CA ALA A 83 -2.05 23.99 4.49
C ALA A 83 -1.26 23.59 5.75
N SER A 84 -0.56 24.57 6.36
CA SER A 84 0.27 24.40 7.56
C SER A 84 -0.47 23.94 8.84
N ALA A 85 -1.76 23.63 8.76
CA ALA A 85 -2.64 23.28 9.87
C ALA A 85 -3.11 21.82 9.87
N ASP A 86 -2.76 21.04 8.84
CA ASP A 86 -3.22 19.65 8.69
C ASP A 86 -2.26 18.67 9.41
N GLN A 87 -2.81 17.67 10.10
CA GLN A 87 -2.06 16.56 10.71
C GLN A 87 -1.84 15.47 9.65
N TYR A 88 -0.58 15.08 9.45
CA TYR A 88 -0.21 13.99 8.54
C TYR A 88 -0.15 12.70 9.34
N PHE A 89 -0.63 11.61 8.75
CA PHE A 89 -0.60 10.29 9.36
C PHE A 89 0.08 9.30 8.43
N GLY A 90 1.11 8.66 8.95
CA GLY A 90 1.75 7.49 8.36
C GLY A 90 1.34 6.19 9.05
N TYR A 91 1.88 5.10 8.55
CA TYR A 91 1.67 3.76 9.09
C TYR A 91 2.67 3.41 10.19
N PHE A 92 3.88 3.96 10.13
CA PHE A 92 4.94 3.72 11.11
C PHE A 92 5.94 4.88 11.11
N ASP A 93 6.61 5.13 12.25
CA ASP A 93 7.79 6.01 12.27
C ASP A 93 8.99 5.23 11.76
N GLU A 94 9.55 5.63 10.62
CA GLU A 94 10.68 4.98 9.95
C GLU A 94 11.94 4.90 10.83
N ARG A 95 12.04 5.73 11.88
CA ARG A 95 13.16 5.76 12.82
C ARG A 95 12.94 4.85 14.02
N SER A 96 11.75 4.28 14.20
CA SER A 96 11.40 3.37 15.28
C SER A 96 11.21 1.95 14.74
N PRO A 97 12.18 1.05 14.94
CA PRO A 97 12.01 -0.36 14.62
C PRO A 97 10.75 -0.97 15.24
N GLU A 98 10.38 -0.54 16.45
CA GLU A 98 9.18 -0.99 17.16
C GLU A 98 7.90 -0.54 16.44
N SER A 99 7.86 0.70 15.92
CA SER A 99 6.74 1.21 15.14
C SER A 99 6.59 0.45 13.82
N CYS A 100 7.70 0.24 13.09
CA CYS A 100 7.72 -0.55 11.86
C CYS A 100 7.23 -1.99 12.09
N LEU A 101 7.74 -2.66 13.13
CA LEU A 101 7.36 -4.02 13.46
C LEU A 101 5.88 -4.11 13.90
N ALA A 102 5.40 -3.13 14.67
CA ALA A 102 4.00 -3.05 15.07
C ALA A 102 3.08 -2.91 13.85
N ALA A 103 3.40 -2.01 12.91
CA ALA A 103 2.64 -1.83 11.68
C ALA A 103 2.60 -3.12 10.84
N LEU A 104 3.74 -3.81 10.74
CA LEU A 104 3.87 -5.05 9.98
C LEU A 104 3.02 -6.17 10.58
N ASN A 105 3.08 -6.34 11.91
CA ASN A 105 2.26 -7.32 12.64
C ASN A 105 0.77 -6.97 12.56
N ASN A 106 0.42 -5.69 12.61
CA ASN A 106 -0.95 -5.23 12.50
C ASN A 106 -1.54 -5.49 11.11
N LEU A 107 -0.76 -5.26 10.04
CA LEU A 107 -1.19 -5.56 8.67
C LEU A 107 -1.40 -7.07 8.46
N GLU A 108 -0.44 -7.90 8.90
CA GLU A 108 -0.55 -9.37 8.86
C GLU A 108 -1.80 -9.84 9.58
N ARG A 109 -1.98 -9.41 10.84
CA ARG A 109 -3.16 -9.73 11.65
C ARG A 109 -4.47 -9.24 11.03
N TYR A 110 -4.48 -8.06 10.42
CA TYR A 110 -5.67 -7.53 9.77
C TYR A 110 -6.08 -8.39 8.56
N ILE A 111 -5.11 -8.83 7.75
CA ILE A 111 -5.36 -9.75 6.64
C ILE A 111 -5.93 -11.07 7.14
N ASP A 112 -5.39 -11.61 8.24
CA ASP A 112 -5.87 -12.86 8.84
C ASP A 112 -7.31 -12.76 9.38
N ILE A 113 -7.67 -11.63 10.02
CA ILE A 113 -8.97 -11.48 10.68
C ILE A 113 -10.05 -11.01 9.71
N GLN A 114 -9.75 -10.05 8.83
CA GLN A 114 -10.74 -9.40 7.96
C GLN A 114 -10.76 -9.98 6.54
N GLY A 115 -9.79 -10.82 6.18
CA GLY A 115 -9.72 -11.48 4.88
C GLY A 115 -10.87 -12.47 4.63
N PRO A 116 -10.80 -13.21 3.51
CA PRO A 116 -9.66 -13.29 2.60
C PRO A 116 -9.49 -12.03 1.73
N PHE A 117 -8.26 -11.53 1.65
CA PHE A 117 -7.84 -10.53 0.68
C PHE A 117 -6.88 -11.18 -0.30
N GLU A 118 -7.15 -11.05 -1.60
CA GLU A 118 -6.33 -11.68 -2.64
C GLU A 118 -5.29 -10.72 -3.21
N GLY A 119 -5.34 -9.44 -2.83
CA GLY A 119 -4.31 -8.50 -3.23
C GLY A 119 -4.32 -7.21 -2.43
N ILE A 120 -3.23 -6.47 -2.58
CA ILE A 120 -3.00 -5.16 -1.97
C ILE A 120 -2.76 -4.13 -3.08
N VAL A 121 -3.26 -2.92 -2.92
CA VAL A 121 -2.78 -1.73 -3.63
C VAL A 121 -2.16 -0.82 -2.57
N ALA A 122 -0.94 -0.36 -2.76
CA ALA A 122 -0.21 0.38 -1.73
C ALA A 122 0.49 1.60 -2.33
N PHE A 123 0.42 2.72 -1.63
CA PHE A 123 1.09 3.97 -2.01
C PHE A 123 2.25 4.29 -1.07
N SER A 124 3.39 4.75 -1.62
CA SER A 124 4.51 5.32 -0.85
C SER A 124 5.00 4.43 0.30
N GLN A 125 4.97 4.90 1.55
CA GLN A 125 5.31 4.16 2.77
C GLN A 125 4.46 2.90 2.95
N GLY A 126 3.21 2.89 2.46
CA GLY A 126 2.41 1.67 2.39
C GLY A 126 3.05 0.60 1.48
N GLY A 127 3.72 1.02 0.41
CA GLY A 127 4.48 0.12 -0.45
C GLY A 127 5.62 -0.58 0.29
N ALA A 128 6.32 0.15 1.18
CA ALA A 128 7.35 -0.44 2.04
C ALA A 128 6.76 -1.46 3.02
N LEU A 129 5.61 -1.18 3.63
CA LEU A 129 4.95 -2.13 4.54
C LEU A 129 4.48 -3.40 3.82
N ALA A 130 3.79 -3.23 2.69
CA ALA A 130 3.24 -4.33 1.92
C ALA A 130 4.35 -5.22 1.36
N SER A 131 5.42 -4.63 0.82
CA SER A 131 6.58 -5.38 0.34
C SER A 131 7.31 -6.09 1.49
N THR A 132 7.43 -5.48 2.66
CA THR A 132 8.04 -6.11 3.84
C THR A 132 7.25 -7.34 4.28
N LEU A 133 5.91 -7.26 4.26
CA LEU A 133 5.03 -8.39 4.55
C LEU A 133 5.21 -9.53 3.53
N LEU A 134 5.32 -9.21 2.24
CA LEU A 134 5.55 -10.23 1.21
C LEU A 134 6.91 -10.94 1.39
N VAL A 135 7.97 -10.21 1.74
CA VAL A 135 9.28 -10.81 2.06
C VAL A 135 9.18 -11.71 3.28
N ARG A 136 8.46 -11.29 4.32
CA ARG A 136 8.18 -12.12 5.50
C ARG A 136 7.46 -13.42 5.13
N TYR A 137 6.43 -13.36 4.30
CA TYR A 137 5.74 -14.56 3.81
C TYR A 137 6.68 -15.46 3.00
N ALA A 138 7.48 -14.90 2.09
CA ALA A 138 8.40 -15.68 1.27
C ALA A 138 9.46 -16.44 2.08
N ARG A 139 9.89 -15.88 3.22
CA ARG A 139 10.87 -16.52 4.13
C ARG A 139 10.24 -17.55 5.07
N ARG A 140 8.95 -17.45 5.37
CA ARG A 140 8.24 -18.40 6.25
C ARG A 140 7.79 -19.63 5.45
N SER A 141 8.60 -20.70 5.50
CA SER A 141 8.42 -21.93 4.70
C SER A 141 7.07 -22.65 4.87
N THR A 142 6.30 -22.33 5.92
CA THR A 142 5.00 -22.95 6.21
C THR A 142 3.81 -22.02 5.92
N ALA A 143 4.03 -20.76 5.55
CA ALA A 143 2.97 -19.79 5.31
C ALA A 143 2.71 -19.62 3.82
N ILE A 144 1.55 -20.08 3.35
CA ILE A 144 1.06 -19.70 2.02
C ILE A 144 0.52 -18.27 2.16
N SER A 145 1.15 -17.31 1.47
CA SER A 145 0.61 -15.95 1.39
C SER A 145 -0.82 -15.99 0.85
N PRO A 146 -1.82 -15.41 1.54
CA PRO A 146 -3.17 -15.28 0.98
C PRO A 146 -3.22 -14.28 -0.19
N LEU A 147 -2.19 -13.43 -0.29
CA LEU A 147 -2.05 -12.43 -1.34
C LEU A 147 -1.51 -13.06 -2.62
N LYS A 148 -2.19 -12.76 -3.73
CA LYS A 148 -1.89 -13.25 -5.08
C LYS A 148 -1.41 -12.13 -5.99
N VAL A 149 -1.69 -10.87 -5.68
CA VAL A 149 -1.25 -9.71 -6.47
C VAL A 149 -1.00 -8.50 -5.59
N VAL A 150 0.02 -7.69 -5.91
CA VAL A 150 0.19 -6.37 -5.28
C VAL A 150 0.44 -5.26 -6.31
N VAL A 151 -0.25 -4.15 -6.16
CA VAL A 151 -0.09 -2.94 -6.97
C VAL A 151 0.60 -1.87 -6.13
N PHE A 152 1.75 -1.40 -6.56
CA PHE A 152 2.49 -0.33 -5.92
C PHE A 152 2.34 0.96 -6.72
N PHE A 153 1.89 2.01 -6.05
CA PHE A 153 2.01 3.39 -6.51
C PHE A 153 3.16 4.06 -5.74
N SER A 154 4.19 4.53 -6.43
CA SER A 154 5.36 5.19 -5.83
C SER A 154 5.92 4.44 -4.60
N GLY A 155 5.92 3.11 -4.64
CA GLY A 155 6.13 2.27 -3.45
C GLY A 155 7.57 2.28 -2.92
N GLY A 156 7.69 2.32 -1.59
CA GLY A 156 8.96 2.20 -0.87
C GLY A 156 9.55 0.78 -0.85
N VAL A 157 10.86 0.67 -0.65
CA VAL A 157 11.56 -0.62 -0.52
C VAL A 157 11.24 -1.30 0.82
N PRO A 158 11.24 -2.64 0.88
CA PRO A 158 10.97 -3.35 2.13
C PRO A 158 12.11 -3.18 3.12
N ALA A 159 11.77 -3.14 4.40
CA ALA A 159 12.71 -3.44 5.47
C ALA A 159 12.95 -4.95 5.55
N ASP A 160 14.09 -5.38 6.09
CA ASP A 160 14.33 -6.78 6.38
C ASP A 160 13.48 -7.20 7.60
N PRO A 161 12.51 -8.13 7.44
CA PRO A 161 11.59 -8.48 8.51
C PRO A 161 12.29 -9.17 9.70
N ASP A 162 13.41 -9.88 9.46
CA ASP A 162 14.14 -10.58 10.51
C ASP A 162 14.99 -9.60 11.34
N ASP A 163 15.50 -8.54 10.71
CA ASP A 163 16.19 -7.46 11.42
C ASP A 163 15.22 -6.56 12.18
N LEU A 164 14.02 -6.31 11.64
CA LEU A 164 12.96 -5.60 12.38
C LEU A 164 12.60 -6.32 13.69
N GLU A 165 12.52 -7.66 13.68
CA GLU A 165 12.31 -8.46 14.90
C GLU A 165 13.46 -8.32 15.92
N ARG A 166 14.65 -7.90 15.48
CA ARG A 166 15.82 -7.61 16.32
C ARG A 166 15.97 -6.14 16.70
N GLY A 167 15.00 -5.30 16.33
CA GLY A 167 15.05 -3.86 16.59
C GLY A 167 15.99 -3.09 15.66
N ILE A 168 16.22 -3.58 14.43
CA ILE A 168 17.08 -2.95 13.44
C ILE A 168 16.26 -2.62 12.19
N VAL A 169 16.21 -1.34 11.81
CA VAL A 169 15.65 -0.92 10.52
C VAL A 169 16.75 -0.99 9.46
N ARG A 170 16.70 -2.01 8.59
CA ARG A 170 17.56 -2.14 7.43
C ARG A 170 16.73 -2.36 6.18
N ALA A 171 16.85 -1.45 5.21
CA ALA A 171 16.23 -1.61 3.90
C ALA A 171 16.89 -2.77 3.14
N LEU A 172 16.07 -3.51 2.38
CA LEU A 172 16.53 -4.53 1.44
C LEU A 172 16.72 -3.94 0.05
N ASP A 173 17.71 -4.49 -0.66
CA ASP A 173 17.94 -4.22 -2.06
C ASP A 173 18.13 -5.52 -2.86
N HIS A 174 18.03 -5.42 -4.18
CA HIS A 174 18.14 -6.56 -5.08
C HIS A 174 19.49 -7.28 -4.98
N SER A 175 20.59 -6.59 -4.64
CA SER A 175 21.89 -7.24 -4.50
C SER A 175 21.94 -8.17 -3.28
N ALA A 176 21.19 -7.86 -2.23
CA ALA A 176 21.13 -8.64 -1.00
C ALA A 176 20.21 -9.87 -1.10
N VAL A 177 19.05 -9.74 -1.75
CA VAL A 177 18.00 -10.78 -1.72
C VAL A 177 17.48 -11.22 -3.09
N GLY A 178 17.98 -10.64 -4.17
CA GLY A 178 17.47 -10.88 -5.52
C GLY A 178 15.98 -10.53 -5.65
N GLU A 179 15.28 -11.30 -6.46
CA GLU A 179 13.83 -11.20 -6.64
C GLU A 179 13.07 -11.91 -5.51
N ALA A 180 13.03 -11.33 -4.32
CA ALA A 180 12.41 -11.95 -3.14
C ALA A 180 10.87 -12.05 -3.25
N ILE A 181 10.21 -11.21 -4.05
CA ILE A 181 8.75 -11.17 -4.20
C ILE A 181 8.35 -11.89 -5.48
N LYS A 182 7.66 -13.03 -5.33
CA LYS A 182 7.35 -13.95 -6.46
C LYS A 182 5.90 -13.89 -6.96
N ILE A 183 5.02 -13.19 -6.27
CA ILE A 183 3.65 -12.98 -6.76
C ILE A 183 3.62 -11.89 -7.85
N PRO A 184 2.64 -11.90 -8.76
CA PRO A 184 2.42 -10.81 -9.70
C PRO A 184 2.34 -9.43 -9.06
N THR A 185 3.00 -8.46 -9.68
CA THR A 185 2.99 -7.07 -9.21
C THR A 185 2.74 -6.07 -10.32
N ALA A 186 2.20 -4.90 -9.98
CA ALA A 186 2.21 -3.73 -10.86
C ALA A 186 2.92 -2.58 -10.15
N HIS A 187 3.83 -1.90 -10.83
CA HIS A 187 4.58 -0.76 -10.31
C HIS A 187 4.23 0.47 -11.15
N ILE A 188 3.63 1.47 -10.51
CA ILE A 188 3.23 2.73 -11.13
C ILE A 188 3.90 3.88 -10.37
N TRP A 189 4.62 4.77 -11.05
CA TRP A 189 5.29 5.91 -10.40
C TRP A 189 5.57 7.07 -11.35
N GLY A 190 5.92 8.23 -10.81
CA GLY A 190 6.19 9.44 -11.57
C GLY A 190 7.62 9.49 -12.13
N VAL A 191 7.77 9.99 -13.38
CA VAL A 191 9.10 10.17 -14.01
C VAL A 191 9.97 11.24 -13.33
N THR A 192 9.38 12.07 -12.47
CA THR A 192 10.11 13.11 -11.72
C THR A 192 10.56 12.64 -10.34
N GLU A 193 10.17 11.44 -9.89
CA GLU A 193 10.67 10.82 -8.66
C GLU A 193 12.16 10.46 -8.82
N ARG A 194 13.04 11.13 -8.07
CA ARG A 194 14.51 11.01 -8.14
C ARG A 194 15.13 11.25 -6.76
N GLY A 195 16.40 10.88 -6.60
CA GLY A 195 17.13 11.12 -5.36
C GLY A 195 16.53 10.34 -4.20
N GLU A 196 16.05 11.06 -3.18
CA GLU A 196 15.45 10.48 -1.98
C GLU A 196 14.10 9.78 -2.25
N LEU A 197 13.50 9.96 -3.42
CA LEU A 197 12.28 9.27 -3.86
C LEU A 197 12.51 8.16 -4.89
N ASP A 198 13.77 7.79 -5.15
CA ASP A 198 14.13 6.75 -6.13
C ASP A 198 13.92 5.31 -5.59
N TRP A 199 12.84 5.09 -4.85
CA TRP A 199 12.44 3.79 -4.30
C TRP A 199 11.70 2.90 -5.29
N PRO A 200 10.78 3.41 -6.15
CA PRO A 200 9.95 2.54 -6.98
C PRO A 200 10.76 1.62 -7.92
N PRO A 201 11.84 2.09 -8.60
CA PRO A 201 12.68 1.20 -9.41
C PRO A 201 13.40 0.15 -8.58
N LYS A 202 13.86 0.49 -7.36
CA LYS A 202 14.55 -0.44 -6.45
C LYS A 202 13.59 -1.51 -5.93
N LEU A 203 12.37 -1.12 -5.56
CA LEU A 203 11.32 -2.04 -5.15
C LEU A 203 10.94 -2.97 -6.31
N ARG A 204 10.77 -2.43 -7.52
CA ARG A 204 10.49 -3.23 -8.72
C ARG A 204 11.53 -4.33 -8.93
N ASP A 205 12.80 -4.03 -8.71
CA ASP A 205 13.87 -5.01 -8.92
C ASP A 205 13.86 -6.16 -7.89
N LEU A 206 13.17 -6.00 -6.76
CA LEU A 206 12.90 -7.09 -5.80
C LEU A 206 11.74 -8.00 -6.21
N CYS A 207 10.96 -7.62 -7.23
CA CYS A 207 9.82 -8.37 -7.74
C CYS A 207 10.19 -9.18 -8.99
N MET A 208 9.66 -10.39 -9.07
CA MET A 208 9.91 -11.34 -10.16
C MET A 208 9.66 -10.72 -11.53
N LYS A 209 10.69 -10.71 -12.37
CA LYS A 209 10.68 -10.02 -13.66
C LYS A 209 9.60 -10.53 -14.62
N GLU A 210 9.29 -11.82 -14.56
CA GLU A 210 8.33 -12.48 -15.46
C GLU A 210 6.88 -12.07 -15.18
N THR A 211 6.59 -11.67 -13.94
CA THR A 211 5.23 -11.40 -13.47
C THR A 211 4.99 -9.96 -13.03
N ARG A 212 5.99 -9.08 -13.16
CA ARG A 212 5.86 -7.65 -12.83
C ARG A 212 5.44 -6.82 -14.04
N GLU A 213 4.57 -5.86 -13.77
CA GLU A 213 4.11 -4.84 -14.72
C GLU A 213 4.63 -3.47 -14.30
N GLU A 214 4.95 -2.61 -15.27
CA GLU A 214 5.57 -1.31 -15.02
C GLU A 214 4.88 -0.21 -15.82
N PHE A 215 4.62 0.93 -15.18
CA PHE A 215 4.14 2.14 -15.85
C PHE A 215 4.67 3.41 -15.18
N GLN A 216 5.39 4.24 -15.93
CA GLN A 216 5.83 5.56 -15.48
C GLN A 216 4.91 6.65 -16.07
N HIS A 217 4.30 7.47 -15.22
CA HIS A 217 3.49 8.61 -15.65
C HIS A 217 4.29 9.92 -15.62
N GLY A 218 3.79 10.96 -16.31
CA GLY A 218 4.49 12.24 -16.44
C GLY A 218 4.55 13.11 -15.18
N GLY A 219 4.01 12.64 -14.06
CA GLY A 219 3.90 13.35 -12.79
C GLY A 219 5.05 13.04 -11.82
N GLY A 220 4.83 13.36 -10.55
CA GLY A 220 5.76 13.09 -9.44
C GLY A 220 5.25 12.00 -8.50
N HIS A 221 5.47 12.18 -7.20
CA HIS A 221 5.07 11.26 -6.15
C HIS A 221 3.55 11.34 -5.89
N GLU A 222 2.76 10.79 -6.81
CA GLU A 222 1.30 10.89 -6.79
C GLU A 222 0.64 9.69 -7.50
N ILE A 223 -0.64 9.48 -7.24
CA ILE A 223 -1.45 8.52 -8.01
C ILE A 223 -2.13 9.26 -9.17
N PRO A 224 -2.02 8.79 -10.42
CA PRO A 224 -2.72 9.40 -11.56
C PRO A 224 -4.22 9.61 -11.30
N GLY A 225 -4.65 10.87 -11.36
CA GLY A 225 -6.03 11.29 -11.14
C GLY A 225 -6.77 11.67 -12.42
N SER A 226 -8.05 12.08 -12.28
CA SER A 226 -8.92 12.43 -13.42
C SER A 226 -8.41 13.58 -14.31
N LYS A 227 -7.46 14.37 -13.82
CA LYS A 227 -6.76 15.44 -14.56
C LYS A 227 -5.85 14.87 -15.67
N ASP A 228 -5.37 13.64 -15.53
CA ASP A 228 -4.58 12.93 -16.54
C ASP A 228 -5.23 11.58 -16.87
N ARG A 229 -6.26 11.63 -17.73
CA ARG A 229 -7.00 10.43 -18.16
C ARG A 229 -6.12 9.39 -18.85
N ALA A 230 -5.10 9.83 -19.58
CA ALA A 230 -4.19 8.93 -20.28
C ALA A 230 -3.34 8.14 -19.28
N ALA A 231 -2.79 8.81 -18.26
CA ALA A 231 -2.07 8.13 -17.18
C ALA A 231 -2.97 7.20 -16.37
N VAL A 232 -4.21 7.60 -16.06
CA VAL A 232 -5.19 6.71 -15.41
C VAL A 232 -5.40 5.43 -16.22
N THR A 233 -5.64 5.54 -17.53
CA THR A 233 -5.86 4.37 -18.38
C THR A 233 -4.64 3.46 -18.42
N ARG A 234 -3.43 4.01 -18.49
CA ARG A 234 -2.20 3.19 -18.50
C ARG A 234 -1.92 2.53 -17.14
N ALA A 235 -2.20 3.22 -16.03
CA ALA A 235 -2.13 2.65 -14.70
C ALA A 235 -3.10 1.46 -14.55
N VAL A 236 -4.36 1.64 -14.96
CA VAL A 236 -5.38 0.58 -14.94
C VAL A 236 -4.99 -0.60 -15.83
N GLN A 237 -4.38 -0.36 -16.99
CA GLN A 237 -3.87 -1.42 -17.85
C GLN A 237 -2.76 -2.23 -17.16
N ALA A 238 -1.83 -1.59 -16.44
CA ALA A 238 -0.81 -2.28 -15.66
C ALA A 238 -1.43 -3.13 -14.55
N MET A 239 -2.39 -2.56 -13.81
CA MET A 239 -3.13 -3.27 -12.76
C MET A 239 -3.85 -4.51 -13.31
N ARG A 240 -4.59 -4.36 -14.42
CA ARG A 240 -5.30 -5.48 -15.06
C ARG A 240 -4.38 -6.61 -15.49
N ARG A 241 -3.20 -6.28 -16.04
CA ARG A 241 -2.22 -7.30 -16.43
C ARG A 241 -1.67 -8.06 -15.22
N ALA A 242 -1.36 -7.37 -14.12
CA ALA A 242 -0.92 -8.03 -12.89
C ALA A 242 -2.02 -8.91 -12.27
N ILE A 243 -3.26 -8.42 -12.22
CA ILE A 243 -4.43 -9.19 -11.75
C ILE A 243 -4.65 -10.42 -12.61
N TRP A 244 -4.63 -10.27 -13.94
CA TRP A 244 -4.79 -11.38 -14.86
C TRP A 244 -3.69 -12.44 -14.69
N ARG A 245 -2.43 -12.03 -14.48
CA ARG A 245 -1.31 -12.95 -14.16
C ARG A 245 -1.57 -13.74 -12.88
N ALA A 246 -2.13 -13.10 -11.87
CA ALA A 246 -2.51 -13.77 -10.64
C ALA A 246 -3.63 -14.79 -10.86
N GLU A 247 -4.60 -14.50 -11.74
CA GLU A 247 -5.68 -15.42 -12.07
C GLU A 247 -5.22 -16.66 -12.86
N ILE A 248 -4.27 -16.50 -13.79
CA ILE A 248 -3.76 -17.63 -14.59
C ILE A 248 -2.79 -18.51 -13.80
N GLY A 249 -1.96 -17.94 -12.91
CA GLY A 249 -1.00 -18.70 -12.11
C GLY A 249 -1.64 -19.62 -11.07
N ILE A 250 -2.95 -19.48 -10.83
CA ILE A 250 -3.76 -20.39 -9.99
C ILE A 250 -4.22 -21.64 -10.76
N ARG A 251 -4.20 -21.60 -12.10
CA ARG A 251 -4.78 -22.63 -12.97
C ARG A 251 -3.77 -23.66 -13.48
N GLU A 252 -2.49 -23.48 -13.18
CA GLU A 252 -1.40 -24.44 -13.42
C GLU A 252 -1.06 -25.20 -12.14
#